data_AF-A0A1Q9WPZ7-F1
#
_entry.id   AF-A0A1Q9WPZ7-F1
#
_cell.length_a   1.000
_cell.length_b   1.000
_cell.length_c   1.000
_cell.angle_alpha   90.00
_cell.angle_beta   90.00
_cell.angle_gamma   90.00
#
_symmetry.space_group_name_H-M   'P 1'
#
loop_
_entity.id
_entity.type
_entity.pdbx_description
1 polymer ?
#
loop_
_entity_poly.entity_id
_entity_poly.type
_entity_poly.pdbx_seq_one_letter_code
_entity_poly.pdbx_strand_id
1 'polypeptide(L)' 'MNSVFIVDDHPVIRLAVRMLLEHEGFKVVGETDNGVDAMQMVRECMPDLVTDVF' A
#
# COMPACT_ATOMS: atom_id res chain seq x y z
N MET A 1 14.86 -1.70 -5.57
CA MET A 1 13.87 -2.01 -4.52
C MET A 1 12.59 -1.35 -4.94
N ASN A 2 11.56 -2.12 -5.29
CA ASN A 2 10.31 -1.57 -5.79
C ASN A 2 9.45 -1.10 -4.62
N SER A 3 8.83 0.06 -4.78
CA SER A 3 7.99 0.70 -3.79
C SER A 3 6.51 0.41 -4.05
N VAL A 4 5.75 0.19 -2.98
CA VAL A 4 4.33 -0.19 -3.06
C VAL A 4 3.49 0.63 -2.09
N PHE A 5 2.29 0.98 -2.53
CA PHE A 5 1.26 1.64 -1.72
C PHE A 5 0.04 0.73 -1.62
N ILE A 6 -0.48 0.55 -0.40
CA ILE A 6 -1.56 -0.39 -0.10
C ILE A 6 -2.85 0.38 0.19
N VAL A 7 -3.94 0.00 -0.47
CA VAL A 7 -5.30 0.49 -0.20
C VAL A 7 -6.15 -0.70 0.23
N ASP A 8 -6.76 -0.63 1.40
CA ASP A 8 -7.64 -1.70 1.91
C ASP A 8 -8.40 -1.19 3.14
N ASP A 9 -9.72 -1.36 3.22
CA ASP A 9 -10.54 -0.90 4.35
C ASP A 9 -10.52 -1.86 5.56
N HIS A 10 -9.99 -3.07 5.40
CA HIS A 10 -9.83 -4.08 6.43
C HIS A 10 -8.41 -4.06 7.04
N PRO A 11 -8.23 -3.62 8.30
CA PRO A 11 -6.91 -3.45 8.90
C PRO A 11 -6.11 -4.76 9.02
N VAL A 12 -6.79 -5.91 9.13
CA VAL A 12 -6.13 -7.23 9.20
C VAL A 12 -5.53 -7.63 7.86
N ILE A 13 -6.26 -7.40 6.76
CA ILE A 13 -5.77 -7.73 5.41
C ILE A 13 -4.61 -6.81 5.06
N ARG A 14 -4.76 -5.51 5.31
CA ARG A 14 -3.70 -4.51 5.10
C ARG A 14 -2.39 -4.87 5.80
N LEU A 15 -2.46 -5.32 7.06
CA LEU A 15 -1.29 -5.79 7.81
C LEU A 15 -0.67 -7.05 7.18
N ALA A 16 -1.49 -8.03 6.81
CA ALA A 16 -1.02 -9.27 6.19
C ALA A 16 -0.30 -9.00 4.85
N VAL A 17 -0.89 -8.13 4.02
CA VAL A 17 -0.33 -7.72 2.72
C VAL A 17 0.98 -6.94 2.91
N ARG A 18 1.04 -6.01 3.87
CA ARG A 18 2.29 -5.32 4.23
C ARG A 18 3.39 -6.31 4.57
N MET A 19 3.12 -7.25 5.49
CA MET A 19 4.11 -8.23 5.93
C MET A 19 4.60 -9.10 4.77
N LEU A 20 3.70 -9.54 3.89
CA LEU A 20 4.05 -10.31 2.69
C LEU A 20 4.94 -9.50 1.75
N LEU A 21 4.56 -8.26 1.42
CA LEU A 21 5.31 -7.42 0.49
C LEU A 21 6.70 -7.06 1.04
N GLU A 22 6.80 -6.72 2.32
CA GLU A 22 8.09 -6.45 2.97
C GLU A 22 8.98 -7.70 3.01
N HIS A 23 8.40 -8.89 3.24
CA HIS A 23 9.12 -10.17 3.16
C HIS A 23 9.68 -10.45 1.75
N GLU A 24 8.91 -10.13 0.71
CA GLU A 24 9.34 -10.28 -0.70
C GLU A 24 10.30 -9.16 -1.17
N GLY A 25 10.71 -8.25 -0.28
CA GLY A 25 11.70 -7.20 -0.58
C GLY A 25 11.13 -5.94 -1.22
N PHE A 26 9.81 -5.74 -1.19
CA PHE A 26 9.20 -4.46 -1.53
C PHE A 26 9.35 -3.47 -0.37
N LYS A 27 9.36 -2.18 -0.71
CA LYS A 27 9.29 -1.09 0.27
C LYS A 27 7.86 -0.56 0.31
N VAL A 28 7.13 -0.80 1.40
CA VAL A 28 5.81 -0.21 1.60
C VAL A 28 5.97 1.27 1.94
N VAL A 29 5.59 2.17 1.04
CA VAL A 29 5.79 3.62 1.17
C VAL A 29 4.59 4.36 1.74
N GLY A 30 3.43 3.69 1.83
CA GLY A 30 2.24 4.23 2.44
C GLY A 30 1.10 3.20 2.42
N GLU A 31 0.10 3.46 3.26
CA GLU A 31 -1.12 2.67 3.33
C GLU A 31 -2.30 3.57 3.69
N THR A 32 -3.50 3.20 3.24
CA THR A 32 -4.75 3.91 3.57
C THR A 32 -5.94 2.96 3.51
N ASP A 33 -7.05 3.36 4.14
CA ASP A 33 -8.32 2.63 4.14
C ASP A 33 -9.34 3.16 3.13
N ASN A 34 -8.99 4.20 2.37
CA ASN A 34 -9.92 4.82 1.44
C ASN A 34 -9.24 5.37 0.17
N GLY A 35 -9.96 5.33 -0.94
CA GLY A 35 -9.44 5.75 -2.24
C GLY A 35 -9.23 7.26 -2.39
N VAL A 36 -9.92 8.09 -1.59
CA VAL A 36 -9.78 9.56 -1.68
C VAL A 36 -8.40 9.98 -1.19
N ASP A 37 -8.02 9.51 -0.01
CA ASP A 37 -6.70 9.75 0.58
C ASP A 37 -5.61 9.05 -0.25
N ALA A 38 -5.89 7.86 -0.79
CA ALA A 38 -4.96 7.15 -1.68
C ALA A 38 -4.49 8.02 -2.84
N MET A 39 -5.41 8.75 -3.50
CA MET A 39 -5.07 9.59 -4.64
C MET A 39 -4.10 10.72 -4.27
N GLN A 40 -4.25 11.33 -3.09
CA GLN A 40 -3.32 12.35 -2.62
C GLN A 40 -1.99 11.72 -2.22
N MET A 41 -2.01 10.68 -1.39
CA MET A 41 -0.81 10.06 -0.84
C MET A 41 0.03 9.38 -1.91
N VAL A 42 -0.58 8.76 -2.93
CA VAL A 42 0.15 8.18 -4.06
C VAL A 42 0.92 9.25 -4.84
N ARG A 43 0.37 10.47 -4.98
CA ARG A 43 1.10 11.59 -5.63
C ARG A 43 2.27 12.09 -4.78
N GLU A 44 2.17 12.03 -3.45
CA GLU A 44 3.23 12.43 -2.53
C GLU A 44 4.32 11.36 -2.40
N CYS A 45 3.93 10.08 -2.35
CA CYS A 45 4.83 8.95 -2.14
C CYS A 45 5.48 8.44 -3.44
N MET A 46 4.87 8.69 -4.60
CA MET A 46 5.28 8.19 -5.92
C MET A 46 5.68 6.70 -5.92
N PRO A 47 4.78 5.77 -5.53
CA PRO A 47 5.06 4.34 -5.54
C PRO A 47 5.20 3.80 -6.98
N ASP A 48 5.95 2.71 -7.14
CA ASP A 48 6.05 1.96 -8.41
C ASP A 48 4.79 1.12 -8.67
N LEU A 49 4.07 0.74 -7.61
CA LEU A 49 2.86 -0.08 -7.65
C LEU A 49 1.84 0.40 -6.61
N VAL A 50 0.57 0.40 -6.99
CA VAL A 50 -0.57 0.56 -6.06
C VAL A 50 -1.37 -0.74 -6.08
N THR A 51 -1.73 -1.25 -4.90
CA THR A 51 -2.56 -2.46 -4.76
C THR A 51 -3.79 -2.17 -3.92
N ASP A 52 -4.92 -2.77 -4.32
CA ASP A 52 -6.21 -2.74 -3.63
C ASP A 52 -6.68 -4.19 -3.45
N VAL A 53 -7.12 -4.55 -2.24
CA VAL A 53 -7.64 -5.88 -1.94
C VAL A 53 -9.10 -5.73 -1.48
N PHE A 54 -10.01 -6.30 -2.28
CA PHE A 54 -11.46 -6.26 -2.06
C PHE A 54 -11.93 -7.18 -0.93
#